data_AF-A0A3B0PSI4-F1
#
_entry.id   AF-A0A3B0PSI4-F1
#
_cell.length_a   1.000
_cell.length_b   1.000
_cell.length_c   1.000
_cell.angle_alpha   90.00
_cell.angle_beta   90.00
_cell.angle_gamma   90.00
#
_symmetry.space_group_name_H-M   'P 1'
#
loop_
_entity.id
_entity.type
_entity.pdbx_description
1 polymer ?
#
loop_
_entity_poly.entity_id
_entity_poly.type
_entity_poly.pdbx_seq_one_letter_code
_entity_poly.pdbx_strand_id
1 'polypeptide(L)'
;MAFFKKIINKLFHSNKENEIDEKKKKLKEKHLNLVLKSEKFQKYEKGLSQASDFGKQLLELQNKHLELDEEYFENLEEILIMSDINVSLVDVIIEQIKKEIRINKITDIKLIGEIIADKIFEIYTNNSIIDTSLDYKNNQTNVFFIVGVNGSGKTTSIAKLANYYKSLDKKVLIAAADTFRAGAVEQLRIW
;
A
#
# COMPACT_ATOMS: atom_id res chain seq x y z
N MET A 1 -36.26 43.54 3.53
CA MET A 1 -34.87 43.59 4.08
C MET A 1 -34.01 42.44 3.53
N ALA A 2 -33.76 42.40 2.22
CA ALA A 2 -32.98 41.33 1.58
C ALA A 2 -31.45 41.53 1.69
N PHE A 3 -31.02 42.76 1.97
CA PHE A 3 -29.61 43.14 2.04
C PHE A 3 -28.90 42.59 3.28
N PHE A 4 -29.50 42.75 4.47
CA PHE A 4 -28.96 42.22 5.73
C PHE A 4 -28.92 40.69 5.75
N LYS A 5 -29.93 40.01 5.19
CA LYS A 5 -29.94 38.54 5.07
C LYS A 5 -28.81 38.02 4.15
N LYS A 6 -28.47 38.75 3.09
CA LYS A 6 -27.39 38.42 2.16
C LYS A 6 -26.00 38.65 2.78
N ILE A 7 -25.86 39.70 3.60
CA ILE A 7 -24.64 40.00 4.37
C ILE A 7 -24.40 38.96 5.46
N ILE A 8 -25.43 38.61 6.23
CA ILE A 8 -25.38 37.57 7.26
C ILE A 8 -25.05 36.22 6.61
N ASN A 9 -25.72 35.84 5.52
CA ASN A 9 -25.37 34.59 4.81
C ASN A 9 -23.93 34.59 4.29
N LYS A 10 -23.40 35.71 3.79
CA LYS A 10 -22.03 35.79 3.26
C LYS A 10 -20.96 35.78 4.37
N LEU A 11 -21.22 36.42 5.51
CA LEU A 11 -20.32 36.48 6.67
C LEU A 11 -20.33 35.20 7.51
N PHE A 12 -21.49 34.55 7.67
CA PHE A 12 -21.63 33.39 8.56
C PHE A 12 -21.51 32.03 7.85
N HIS A 13 -21.79 31.91 6.54
CA HIS A 13 -21.54 30.64 5.81
C HIS A 13 -20.06 30.46 5.42
N SER A 14 -19.37 31.51 4.97
CA SER A 14 -17.94 31.42 4.64
C SER A 14 -17.08 31.08 5.86
N ASN A 15 -17.40 31.67 7.02
CA ASN A 15 -16.72 31.34 8.28
C ASN A 15 -16.99 29.91 8.75
N LYS A 16 -18.22 29.38 8.56
CA LYS A 16 -18.55 27.99 8.90
C LYS A 16 -17.86 26.97 7.99
N GLU A 17 -17.78 27.24 6.69
CA GLU A 17 -17.08 26.38 5.74
C GLU A 17 -15.58 26.32 6.05
N ASN A 18 -14.96 27.47 6.32
CA ASN A 18 -13.56 27.54 6.77
C ASN A 18 -13.33 26.79 8.09
N GLU A 19 -14.23 26.93 9.08
CA GLU A 19 -14.16 26.20 10.35
C GLU A 19 -14.31 24.68 10.18
N ILE A 20 -15.17 24.25 9.25
CA ILE A 20 -15.40 22.83 8.94
C ILE A 20 -14.16 22.23 8.27
N ASP A 21 -13.56 22.93 7.31
CA ASP A 21 -12.36 22.46 6.62
C ASP A 21 -11.14 22.43 7.55
N GLU A 22 -11.01 23.40 8.46
CA GLU A 22 -9.97 23.41 9.48
C GLU A 22 -10.15 22.25 10.48
N LYS A 23 -11.39 21.97 10.91
CA LYS A 23 -11.71 20.80 11.75
C LYS A 23 -11.45 19.48 11.03
N LYS A 24 -11.79 19.35 9.74
CA LYS A 24 -11.47 18.16 8.92
C LYS A 24 -9.97 17.95 8.80
N LYS A 25 -9.20 19.02 8.58
CA LYS A 25 -7.73 18.96 8.49
C LYS A 25 -7.12 18.48 9.82
N LYS A 26 -7.54 19.06 10.95
CA LYS A 26 -7.13 18.62 12.30
C LYS A 26 -7.50 17.16 12.58
N LEU A 27 -8.69 16.72 12.14
CA LEU A 27 -9.12 15.33 12.28
C LEU A 27 -8.24 14.37 11.45
N LYS A 28 -7.93 14.74 10.20
CA LYS A 28 -7.05 13.99 9.30
C LYS A 28 -5.63 13.87 9.86
N GLU A 29 -5.07 14.96 10.36
CA GLU A 29 -3.74 14.98 11.03
C GLU A 29 -3.74 14.11 12.29
N LYS A 30 -4.79 14.19 13.12
CA LYS A 30 -4.93 13.33 14.30
C LYS A 30 -4.97 11.85 13.93
N HIS A 31 -5.74 11.50 12.89
CA HIS A 31 -5.84 10.12 12.42
C HIS A 31 -4.51 9.62 11.83
N LEU A 32 -3.86 10.45 11.03
CA LEU A 32 -2.53 10.15 10.49
C LEU A 32 -1.52 9.87 11.60
N ASN A 33 -1.47 10.72 12.63
CA ASN A 33 -0.59 10.51 13.78
C ASN A 33 -0.87 9.22 14.55
N LEU A 34 -2.14 8.80 14.65
CA LEU A 34 -2.51 7.52 15.26
C LEU A 34 -2.02 6.34 14.41
N VAL A 35 -2.16 6.42 13.09
CA VAL A 35 -1.66 5.39 12.16
C VAL A 35 -0.14 5.27 12.23
N LEU A 36 0.58 6.40 12.15
CA LEU A 36 2.04 6.45 12.21
C LEU A 36 2.60 5.89 13.53
N LYS A 37 1.89 6.10 14.64
CA LYS A 37 2.27 5.57 15.96
C LYS A 37 1.84 4.13 16.21
N SER A 38 1.07 3.53 15.30
CA SER A 38 0.60 2.16 15.49
C SER A 38 1.75 1.16 15.39
N GLU A 39 1.76 0.14 16.25
CA GLU A 39 2.76 -0.94 16.19
C GLU A 39 2.75 -1.65 14.84
N LYS A 40 1.58 -1.74 14.20
CA LYS A 40 1.41 -2.31 12.87
C LYS A 40 2.19 -1.50 11.82
N PHE A 41 2.08 -0.17 11.85
CA PHE A 41 2.83 0.70 10.94
C PHE A 41 4.32 0.61 11.18
N GLN A 42 4.78 0.66 12.43
CA GLN A 42 6.22 0.49 12.77
C GLN A 42 6.77 -0.86 12.29
N LYS A 43 5.98 -1.93 12.38
CA LYS A 43 6.36 -3.25 11.85
C LYS A 43 6.48 -3.24 10.33
N TYR A 44 5.57 -2.54 9.61
CA TYR A 44 5.68 -2.38 8.17
C TYR A 44 6.90 -1.54 7.78
N GLU A 45 7.11 -0.40 8.44
CA GLU A 45 8.26 0.48 8.20
C GLU A 45 9.57 -0.29 8.38
N LYS A 46 9.71 -1.04 9.47
CA LYS A 46 10.89 -1.88 9.72
C LYS A 46 11.05 -2.96 8.65
N GLY A 47 9.96 -3.64 8.26
CA GLY A 47 9.98 -4.70 7.24
C GLY A 47 10.26 -4.19 5.82
N LEU A 48 9.84 -2.96 5.52
CA LEU A 48 10.04 -2.29 4.23
C LEU A 48 11.29 -1.40 4.22
N SER A 49 12.10 -1.40 5.28
CA SER A 49 13.27 -0.52 5.39
C SER A 49 14.23 -0.63 4.21
N GLN A 50 14.40 -1.82 3.63
CA GLN A 50 15.20 -2.01 2.41
C GLN A 50 14.47 -1.50 1.15
N ALA A 51 13.16 -1.76 1.03
CA ALA A 51 12.34 -1.23 -0.07
C ALA A 51 12.15 0.30 0.01
N SER A 52 12.40 0.92 1.17
CA SER A 52 12.33 2.38 1.34
C SER A 52 13.34 3.14 0.49
N ASP A 53 14.37 2.46 -0.02
CA ASP A 53 15.35 3.04 -0.94
C ASP A 53 14.73 3.42 -2.28
N PHE A 54 13.67 2.72 -2.74
CA PHE A 54 12.89 3.14 -3.92
C PHE A 54 12.27 4.53 -3.73
N GLY A 55 11.67 4.79 -2.56
CA GLY A 55 11.07 6.09 -2.26
C GLY A 55 12.11 7.22 -2.21
N LYS A 56 13.32 6.92 -1.72
CA LYS A 56 14.44 7.88 -1.74
C LYS A 56 14.91 8.16 -3.16
N GLN A 57 15.11 7.13 -3.98
CA GLN A 57 15.52 7.26 -5.37
C GLN A 57 14.51 8.09 -6.18
N LEU A 58 13.21 7.90 -5.93
CA LEU A 58 12.17 8.70 -6.57
C LEU A 58 12.22 10.18 -6.15
N LEU A 59 12.47 10.45 -4.87
CA LEU A 59 12.61 11.81 -4.36
C LEU A 59 13.90 12.48 -4.90
N GLU A 60 14.99 11.74 -5.00
CA GLU A 60 16.24 12.20 -5.63
C GLU A 60 16.04 12.53 -7.10
N LEU A 61 15.32 11.67 -7.85
CA LEU A 61 14.96 11.91 -9.24
C LEU A 61 14.17 13.21 -9.41
N GLN A 62 13.16 13.44 -8.55
CA GLN A 62 12.37 14.67 -8.57
C GLN A 62 13.18 15.92 -8.26
N ASN A 63 14.18 15.83 -7.39
CA ASN A 63 15.01 16.97 -7.02
C ASN A 63 16.10 17.25 -8.07
N LYS A 64 16.54 16.23 -8.83
CA LYS A 64 17.55 16.37 -9.88
C LYS A 64 17.00 17.05 -11.13
N HIS A 65 15.71 16.84 -11.43
CA HIS A 65 15.07 17.32 -12.65
C HIS A 65 14.19 18.53 -12.40
N LEU A 66 14.23 19.50 -13.34
CA LEU A 66 13.40 20.71 -13.29
C LEU A 66 12.10 20.56 -14.08
N GLU A 67 12.08 19.64 -15.05
CA GLU A 67 10.97 19.41 -15.97
C GLU A 67 10.76 17.91 -16.20
N LEU A 68 9.63 17.55 -16.81
CA LEU A 68 9.24 16.18 -17.13
C LEU A 68 9.60 15.86 -18.59
N ASP A 69 10.89 15.73 -18.84
CA ASP A 69 11.46 15.43 -20.15
C ASP A 69 11.67 13.91 -20.37
N GLU A 70 12.23 13.55 -21.51
CA GLU A 70 12.52 12.14 -21.84
C GLU A 70 13.53 11.53 -20.86
N GLU A 71 14.56 12.28 -20.46
CA GLU A 71 15.58 11.83 -19.49
C GLU A 71 14.97 11.51 -18.12
N TYR A 72 13.99 12.30 -17.67
CA TYR A 72 13.24 11.99 -16.44
C TYR A 72 12.56 10.62 -16.53
N PHE A 73 11.88 10.32 -17.64
CA PHE A 73 11.16 9.06 -17.80
C PHE A 73 12.08 7.85 -17.98
N GLU A 74 13.22 8.02 -18.65
CA GLU A 74 14.24 6.97 -18.77
C GLU A 74 14.83 6.60 -17.41
N ASN A 75 15.20 7.60 -16.60
CA ASN A 75 15.70 7.36 -15.25
C ASN A 75 14.62 6.74 -14.33
N LEU A 76 13.36 7.15 -14.49
CA LEU A 76 12.25 6.55 -13.74
C LEU A 76 12.06 5.07 -14.11
N GLU A 77 12.14 4.73 -15.40
CA GLU A 77 12.08 3.37 -15.89
C GLU A 77 13.21 2.51 -15.29
N GLU A 78 14.44 3.02 -15.29
CA GLU A 78 15.59 2.33 -14.67
C GLU A 78 15.34 2.05 -13.17
N ILE A 79 14.88 3.05 -12.41
CA ILE A 79 14.56 2.89 -10.98
C ILE A 79 13.48 1.80 -10.77
N LEU A 80 12.44 1.77 -11.60
CA LEU A 80 11.37 0.78 -11.49
C LEU A 80 11.88 -0.63 -11.81
N ILE A 81 12.72 -0.79 -12.85
CA ILE A 81 13.33 -2.08 -13.21
C ILE A 81 14.26 -2.57 -12.09
N MET A 82 15.09 -1.68 -11.53
CA MET A 82 15.98 -2.00 -10.40
C MET A 82 15.22 -2.40 -9.12
N SER A 83 13.92 -2.09 -9.04
CA SER A 83 13.04 -2.41 -7.91
C SER A 83 12.30 -3.74 -8.08
N ASP A 84 12.86 -4.67 -8.87
CA ASP A 84 12.28 -5.99 -9.19
C ASP A 84 10.91 -5.94 -9.89
N ILE A 85 10.58 -4.84 -10.58
CA ILE A 85 9.36 -4.74 -11.39
C ILE A 85 9.65 -5.27 -12.80
N ASN A 86 8.77 -6.14 -13.31
CA ASN A 86 8.91 -6.69 -14.64
C ASN A 86 8.88 -5.58 -15.71
N VAL A 87 9.80 -5.62 -16.68
CA VAL A 87 9.92 -4.62 -17.77
C VAL A 87 8.58 -4.34 -18.46
N SER A 88 7.82 -5.37 -18.81
CA SER A 88 6.51 -5.17 -19.47
C SER A 88 5.50 -4.41 -18.60
N LEU A 89 5.60 -4.53 -17.28
CA LEU A 89 4.78 -3.78 -16.34
C LEU A 89 5.29 -2.34 -16.18
N VAL A 90 6.61 -2.15 -16.19
CA VAL A 90 7.22 -0.81 -16.15
C VAL A 90 6.78 0.00 -17.38
N ASP A 91 6.80 -0.59 -18.57
CA ASP A 91 6.33 0.06 -19.80
C ASP A 91 4.89 0.59 -19.63
N VAL A 92 3.99 -0.27 -19.13
CA VAL A 92 2.60 0.08 -18.86
C VAL A 92 2.50 1.20 -17.83
N ILE A 93 3.28 1.14 -16.74
CA ILE A 93 3.30 2.18 -15.69
C ILE A 93 3.71 3.53 -16.30
N ILE A 94 4.81 3.58 -17.06
CA ILE A 94 5.33 4.81 -17.68
C ILE A 94 4.32 5.40 -18.67
N GLU A 95 3.70 4.57 -19.52
CA GLU A 95 2.67 5.03 -20.45
C GLU A 95 1.46 5.65 -19.73
N GLN A 96 0.98 5.02 -18.65
CA GLN A 96 -0.16 5.53 -17.88
C GLN A 96 0.19 6.85 -17.18
N ILE A 97 1.40 6.99 -16.63
CA ILE A 97 1.88 8.23 -16.02
C ILE A 97 1.94 9.35 -17.07
N LYS A 98 2.59 9.10 -18.22
CA LYS A 98 2.67 10.07 -19.33
C LYS A 98 1.27 10.51 -19.80
N LYS A 99 0.33 9.57 -19.87
CA LYS A 99 -1.06 9.86 -20.24
C LYS A 99 -1.76 10.75 -19.20
N GLU A 100 -1.64 10.44 -17.92
CA GLU A 100 -2.23 11.22 -16.83
C GLU A 100 -1.70 12.66 -16.83
N ILE A 101 -0.38 12.83 -16.98
CA ILE A 101 0.28 14.15 -17.06
C ILE A 101 -0.28 14.96 -18.23
N ARG A 102 -0.44 14.34 -19.41
CA ARG A 102 -1.01 15.01 -20.60
C ARG A 102 -2.46 15.42 -20.41
N ILE A 103 -3.29 14.56 -19.80
CA ILE A 103 -4.72 14.82 -19.58
C ILE A 103 -4.91 15.99 -18.60
N ASN A 104 -4.18 15.95 -17.48
CA ASN A 104 -4.33 16.92 -16.39
C ASN A 104 -3.41 18.14 -16.54
N LYS A 105 -2.58 18.20 -17.59
CA LYS A 105 -1.59 19.26 -17.85
C LYS A 105 -0.70 19.53 -16.64
N ILE A 106 -0.20 18.45 -16.05
CA ILE A 106 0.62 18.51 -14.84
C ILE A 106 2.03 18.92 -15.24
N THR A 107 2.52 20.01 -14.65
CA THR A 107 3.89 20.49 -14.88
C THR A 107 4.72 20.53 -13.60
N ASP A 108 4.08 20.33 -12.43
CA ASP A 108 4.77 20.32 -11.15
C ASP A 108 5.37 18.93 -10.86
N ILE A 109 6.69 18.86 -10.88
CA ILE A 109 7.45 17.63 -10.63
C ILE A 109 7.23 17.08 -9.22
N LYS A 110 6.85 17.94 -8.26
CA LYS A 110 6.60 17.51 -6.87
C LYS A 110 5.33 16.67 -6.73
N LEU A 111 4.38 16.83 -7.65
CA LEU A 111 3.14 16.05 -7.68
C LEU A 111 3.33 14.66 -8.32
N ILE A 112 4.44 14.45 -9.04
CA ILE A 112 4.66 13.24 -9.84
C ILE A 112 4.84 12.00 -8.98
N GLY A 113 5.43 12.13 -7.80
CA GLY A 113 5.65 10.99 -6.90
C GLY A 113 4.35 10.40 -6.39
N GLU A 114 3.38 11.27 -6.07
CA GLU A 114 2.03 10.85 -5.69
C GLU A 114 1.34 10.17 -6.87
N ILE A 115 1.44 10.75 -8.08
CA ILE A 115 0.86 10.16 -9.31
C ILE A 115 1.46 8.79 -9.61
N ILE A 116 2.77 8.62 -9.45
CA ILE A 116 3.45 7.34 -9.66
C ILE A 116 2.93 6.30 -8.68
N ALA A 117 2.87 6.63 -7.39
CA ALA A 117 2.36 5.73 -6.36
C ALA A 117 0.90 5.33 -6.62
N ASP A 118 0.06 6.31 -6.97
CA ASP A 118 -1.34 6.10 -7.31
C ASP A 118 -1.50 5.21 -8.55
N LYS A 119 -0.72 5.43 -9.62
CA LYS A 119 -0.80 4.61 -10.84
C LYS A 119 -0.27 3.20 -10.64
N ILE A 120 0.81 3.02 -9.88
CA ILE A 120 1.29 1.68 -9.51
C ILE A 120 0.18 0.94 -8.74
N PHE A 121 -0.48 1.61 -7.81
CA PHE A 121 -1.59 1.02 -7.05
C PHE A 121 -2.81 0.70 -7.95
N GLU A 122 -3.22 1.64 -8.81
CA GLU A 122 -4.32 1.45 -9.76
C GLU A 122 -4.07 0.23 -10.67
N ILE A 123 -2.87 0.13 -11.24
CA ILE A 123 -2.46 -0.98 -12.10
C ILE A 123 -2.41 -2.29 -11.31
N TYR A 124 -1.84 -2.29 -10.11
CA TYR A 124 -1.77 -3.49 -9.26
C TYR A 124 -3.14 -4.00 -8.84
N THR A 125 -4.06 -3.08 -8.53
CA THR A 125 -5.45 -3.43 -8.14
C THR A 125 -6.29 -3.82 -9.35
N ASN A 126 -5.85 -3.54 -10.58
CA ASN A 126 -6.61 -3.70 -11.82
C ASN A 126 -8.03 -3.12 -11.70
N ASN A 127 -8.17 -1.96 -11.02
CA ASN A 127 -9.43 -1.31 -10.70
C ASN A 127 -10.46 -2.19 -9.95
N SER A 128 -9.98 -3.22 -9.26
CA SER A 128 -10.80 -4.14 -8.47
C SER A 128 -10.67 -3.87 -6.97
N ILE A 129 -11.69 -4.28 -6.22
CA ILE A 129 -11.65 -4.25 -4.76
C ILE A 129 -10.71 -5.37 -4.32
N ILE A 130 -9.51 -5.02 -3.83
CA ILE A 130 -8.61 -6.01 -3.25
C ILE A 130 -9.16 -6.42 -1.88
N ASP A 131 -9.70 -7.64 -1.80
CA ASP A 131 -9.90 -8.32 -0.53
C ASP A 131 -8.72 -9.25 -0.26
N THR A 132 -7.84 -8.85 0.67
CA THR A 132 -6.70 -9.66 1.11
C THR A 132 -7.05 -10.63 2.25
N SER A 133 -8.33 -10.71 2.64
CA SER A 133 -8.75 -11.59 3.72
C SER A 133 -8.82 -13.04 3.23
N LEU A 134 -8.52 -13.96 4.14
CA LEU A 134 -8.79 -15.37 3.90
C LEU A 134 -10.30 -15.60 4.01
N ASP A 135 -10.88 -16.32 3.05
CA ASP A 135 -12.30 -16.69 3.08
C ASP A 135 -12.59 -17.69 4.21
N TYR A 136 -12.71 -17.17 5.43
CA TYR A 136 -12.98 -17.94 6.63
C TYR A 136 -14.49 -17.96 6.91
N LYS A 137 -15.09 -19.15 6.92
CA LYS A 137 -16.49 -19.36 7.28
C LYS A 137 -16.64 -19.69 8.76
N ASN A 138 -17.44 -18.91 9.48
CA ASN A 138 -17.75 -19.18 10.88
C ASN A 138 -18.55 -20.48 11.03
N ASN A 139 -18.36 -21.16 12.18
CA ASN A 139 -19.01 -22.43 12.54
C ASN A 139 -18.80 -23.58 11.54
N GLN A 140 -17.73 -23.52 10.74
CA GLN A 140 -17.35 -24.56 9.80
C GLN A 140 -15.87 -24.91 9.96
N THR A 141 -15.51 -26.11 9.51
CA THR A 141 -14.11 -26.51 9.39
C THR A 141 -13.51 -25.85 8.16
N ASN A 142 -12.61 -24.88 8.38
CA ASN A 142 -11.90 -24.19 7.31
C ASN A 142 -10.59 -24.94 7.02
N VAL A 143 -10.37 -25.32 5.76
CA VAL A 143 -9.17 -26.04 5.33
C VAL A 143 -8.32 -25.12 4.46
N PHE A 144 -7.14 -24.77 4.95
CA PHE A 144 -6.17 -23.99 4.20
C PHE A 144 -5.05 -24.90 3.70
N PHE A 145 -4.95 -25.07 2.38
CA PHE A 145 -3.88 -25.84 1.75
C PHE A 145 -2.75 -24.91 1.29
N ILE A 146 -1.55 -25.09 1.85
CA ILE A 146 -0.41 -24.19 1.59
C ILE A 146 0.58 -24.89 0.65
N VAL A 147 0.79 -24.28 -0.51
CA VAL A 147 1.64 -24.78 -1.59
C VAL A 147 2.81 -23.84 -1.87
N GLY A 148 3.86 -24.33 -2.53
CA GLY A 148 5.02 -23.55 -2.95
C GLY A 148 6.33 -24.33 -2.93
N VAL A 149 7.40 -23.72 -3.44
CA VAL A 149 8.73 -24.34 -3.56
C VAL A 149 9.48 -24.39 -2.22
N ASN A 150 10.59 -25.12 -2.18
CA ASN A 150 11.45 -25.17 -1.00
C ASN A 150 12.05 -23.79 -0.69
N GLY A 151 12.14 -23.44 0.59
CA GLY A 151 12.71 -22.16 1.02
C GLY A 151 11.75 -20.95 1.00
N SER A 152 10.56 -21.06 0.40
CA SER A 152 9.59 -19.93 0.31
C SER A 152 8.90 -19.57 1.64
N GLY A 153 9.25 -20.22 2.75
CA GLY A 153 8.71 -19.92 4.08
C GLY A 153 7.40 -20.62 4.45
N LYS A 154 6.94 -21.63 3.69
CA LYS A 154 5.67 -22.36 3.94
C LYS A 154 5.45 -22.77 5.40
N THR A 155 6.40 -23.50 5.99
CA THR A 155 6.31 -24.00 7.37
C THR A 155 6.20 -22.86 8.38
N THR A 156 7.00 -21.80 8.21
CA THR A 156 6.95 -20.60 9.06
C THR A 156 5.60 -19.87 8.91
N SER A 157 5.07 -19.79 7.69
CA SER A 157 3.75 -19.19 7.43
C SER A 157 2.62 -20.02 8.03
N ILE A 158 2.68 -21.35 7.99
CA ILE A 158 1.73 -22.25 8.67
C ILE A 158 1.73 -21.94 10.18
N ALA A 159 2.90 -21.88 10.81
CA ALA A 159 3.01 -21.58 12.24
C ALA A 159 2.44 -20.20 12.60
N LYS A 160 2.76 -19.17 11.81
CA LYS A 160 2.21 -17.81 11.99
C LYS A 160 0.69 -17.78 11.85
N LEU A 161 0.14 -18.47 10.86
CA LEU A 161 -1.30 -18.54 10.63
C LEU A 161 -2.01 -19.32 11.76
N ALA A 162 -1.42 -20.41 12.22
CA ALA A 162 -1.92 -21.17 13.36
C ALA A 162 -1.95 -20.33 14.63
N ASN A 163 -0.86 -19.60 14.93
CA ASN A 163 -0.81 -18.69 16.08
C ASN A 163 -1.83 -17.54 15.94
N TYR A 164 -1.98 -16.97 14.74
CA TYR A 164 -2.98 -15.94 14.47
C TYR A 164 -4.40 -16.43 14.79
N TYR A 165 -4.81 -17.58 14.26
CA TYR A 165 -6.16 -18.11 14.54
C TYR A 165 -6.33 -18.58 15.99
N LYS A 166 -5.27 -19.11 16.62
CA LYS A 166 -5.28 -19.43 18.06
C LYS A 166 -5.47 -18.18 18.92
N SER A 167 -4.86 -17.06 18.55
CA SER A 167 -5.04 -15.77 19.24
C SER A 167 -6.46 -15.19 19.09
N LEU A 168 -7.24 -15.70 18.13
CA LEU A 168 -8.66 -15.41 17.93
C LEU A 168 -9.57 -16.49 18.55
N ASP A 169 -9.04 -17.26 19.51
CA ASP A 169 -9.71 -18.36 20.21
C ASP A 169 -10.28 -19.46 19.28
N LYS A 170 -9.69 -19.65 18.10
CA LYS A 170 -10.08 -20.73 17.18
C LYS A 170 -9.32 -22.01 17.52
N LYS A 171 -9.98 -23.15 17.30
CA LYS A 171 -9.34 -24.48 17.34
C LYS A 171 -8.57 -24.69 16.04
N VAL A 172 -7.28 -24.99 16.15
CA VAL A 172 -6.39 -25.17 15.01
C VAL A 172 -5.81 -26.58 15.04
N LEU A 173 -5.80 -27.23 13.88
CA LEU A 173 -5.12 -28.51 13.63
C LEU A 173 -4.14 -28.29 12.47
N ILE A 174 -2.91 -28.75 12.63
CA ILE A 174 -1.89 -28.74 11.57
C ILE A 174 -1.69 -30.18 11.09
N ALA A 175 -1.86 -30.41 9.79
CA ALA A 175 -1.55 -31.67 9.14
C ALA A 175 -0.20 -31.58 8.43
N ALA A 176 0.80 -32.35 8.89
CA ALA A 176 2.13 -32.36 8.30
C ALA A 176 2.16 -33.23 7.01
N ALA A 177 1.72 -32.64 5.90
CA ALA A 177 1.66 -33.30 4.59
C ALA A 177 2.96 -33.23 3.76
N ASP A 178 3.98 -32.47 4.21
CA ASP A 178 5.31 -32.45 3.59
C ASP A 178 6.11 -33.68 4.03
N THR A 179 5.79 -34.84 3.44
CA THR A 179 6.38 -36.15 3.79
C THR A 179 7.69 -36.45 3.09
N PHE A 180 8.06 -35.66 2.07
CA PHE A 180 9.31 -35.85 1.33
C PHE A 180 10.51 -35.28 2.09
N ARG A 181 10.33 -34.14 2.76
CA ARG A 181 11.41 -33.47 3.48
C ARG A 181 11.48 -33.97 4.91
N ALA A 182 12.46 -34.81 5.23
CA ALA A 182 12.62 -35.47 6.53
C ALA A 182 12.51 -34.54 7.76
N GLY A 183 12.95 -33.28 7.65
CA GLY A 183 12.88 -32.30 8.73
C GLY A 183 11.59 -31.48 8.81
N ALA A 184 10.67 -31.58 7.86
CA ALA A 184 9.47 -30.73 7.81
C ALA A 184 8.49 -31.05 8.95
N VAL A 185 8.31 -32.34 9.25
CA VAL A 185 7.45 -32.80 10.35
C VAL A 185 8.02 -32.34 11.69
N GLU A 186 9.33 -32.52 11.91
CA GLU A 186 9.98 -32.12 13.16
C GLU A 186 9.96 -30.59 13.34
N GLN A 187 10.17 -29.83 12.26
CA GLN A 187 10.05 -28.37 12.30
C GLN A 187 8.65 -27.95 12.73
N LEU A 188 7.58 -28.59 12.23
CA LEU A 188 6.21 -28.30 12.67
C LEU A 188 5.92 -28.69 14.13
N ARG A 189 6.67 -29.63 14.72
CA ARG A 189 6.51 -29.98 16.14
C ARG A 189 7.13 -28.97 17.10
N ILE A 190 8.14 -28.24 16.65
CA ILE A 190 8.84 -27.20 17.44
C ILE A 190 7.96 -25.94 17.56
N TRP A 191 7.17 -25.63 16.54
CA TRP A 191 6.27 -24.47 16.47
C TRP A 191 4.94 -24.73 17.17
#